data_AF-A0A350RKV0-F1
#
_entry.id   AF-A0A350RKV0-F1
#
_cell.length_a   1.000
_cell.length_b   1.000
_cell.length_c   1.000
_cell.angle_alpha   90.00
_cell.angle_beta   90.00
_cell.angle_gamma   90.00
#
_symmetry.space_group_name_H-M   'P 1'
#
loop_
_entity.id
_entity.type
_entity.pdbx_description
1 polymer ?
#
loop_
_entity_poly.entity_id
_entity_poly.type
_entity_poly.pdbx_seq_one_letter_code
_entity_poly.pdbx_strand_id
1 'polypeptide(L)' 'RTGPPIDEEEDYLLDTWAGVIPLGIDVGEPIADPRLVSGTPVPEHITEWQR' A
#
# COMPACT_ATOMS: atom_id res chain seq x y z
N ARG A 1 4.65 14.07 -5.54
CA ARG A 1 6.07 14.25 -5.18
C ARG A 1 6.52 12.99 -4.46
N THR A 2 7.76 12.54 -4.66
CA THR A 2 8.35 11.37 -3.97
C THR A 2 9.70 11.79 -3.40
N GLY A 3 10.23 11.03 -2.44
CA GLY A 3 11.51 11.30 -1.78
C GLY A 3 11.39 12.01 -0.43
N PRO A 4 12.53 12.22 0.25
CA PRO A 4 12.58 12.83 1.57
C PRO A 4 12.24 14.33 1.54
N PRO A 5 11.99 14.96 2.71
CA PRO A 5 12.09 16.40 2.88
C PRO A 5 13.46 16.90 2.39
N ILE A 6 13.48 18.12 1.86
CA ILE A 6 14.70 18.81 1.45
C ILE A 6 14.74 20.09 2.27
N ASP A 7 15.70 20.17 3.18
CA ASP A 7 15.91 21.31 4.08
C ASP A 7 17.21 22.06 3.75
N GLU A 8 17.40 23.24 4.34
CA GLU A 8 18.63 24.02 4.21
C GLU A 8 19.73 23.44 5.12
N GLU A 9 21.01 23.72 4.81
CA GLU A 9 22.14 23.11 5.53
C GLU A 9 22.14 23.43 7.03
N GLU A 10 21.69 24.62 7.42
CA GLU A 10 21.58 25.03 8.82
C GLU A 10 20.49 24.29 9.61
N ASP A 11 19.42 23.85 8.94
CA ASP A 11 18.29 23.16 9.58
C ASP A 11 18.68 21.74 10.06
N TYR A 12 19.64 21.10 9.38
CA TYR A 12 20.18 19.80 9.79
C TYR A 12 20.94 19.84 11.13
N LEU A 13 21.27 21.02 11.64
CA LEU A 13 21.91 21.20 12.95
C LEU A 13 20.91 21.23 14.12
N LEU A 14 19.61 21.33 13.82
CA LEU A 14 18.56 21.38 14.82
C LEU A 14 18.23 19.97 15.32
N ASP A 15 17.94 19.84 16.62
CA ASP A 15 17.45 18.58 17.21
C ASP A 15 15.94 18.39 16.94
N THR A 16 15.57 18.39 15.65
CA THR A 16 14.18 18.31 15.16
C THR A 16 14.02 17.12 14.23
N TRP A 17 12.92 16.39 14.37
CA TRP A 17 12.61 15.25 13.52
C TRP A 17 12.10 15.69 12.14
N ALA A 18 12.65 15.10 11.08
CA ALA A 18 12.15 15.20 9.71
C ALA A 18 12.13 13.80 9.06
N GLY A 19 11.08 13.50 8.31
CA GLY A 19 10.93 12.19 7.67
C GLY A 19 9.65 12.08 6.85
N VAL A 20 9.44 10.89 6.29
CA VAL A 20 8.23 10.56 5.52
C VAL A 20 7.52 9.41 6.22
N ILE A 21 6.22 9.56 6.45
CA ILE A 21 5.34 8.44 6.81
C ILE A 21 4.70 7.94 5.50
N PRO A 22 5.13 6.80 4.96
CA PRO A 22 4.54 6.27 3.73
C PRO A 22 3.12 5.78 4.01
N LEU A 23 2.19 6.12 3.11
CA LEU A 23 0.87 5.54 3.07
C LEU A 23 0.78 4.63 1.85
N GLY A 24 0.26 3.42 2.06
CA GLY A 24 0.06 2.42 1.01
C GLY A 24 -1.41 2.06 0.85
N ILE A 25 -1.73 1.45 -0.29
CA ILE A 25 -2.98 0.71 -0.52
C ILE A 25 -2.57 -0.74 -0.76
N ASP A 26 -3.25 -1.67 -0.10
CA ASP A 26 -2.99 -3.10 -0.25
C ASP A 26 -4.19 -3.82 -0.90
N VAL A 27 -3.91 -4.92 -1.57
CA VAL A 27 -4.89 -5.76 -2.23
C VAL A 27 -5.17 -6.96 -1.34
N GLY A 28 -6.42 -7.11 -0.90
CA GLY A 28 -6.84 -8.28 -0.11
C GLY A 28 -7.16 -9.51 -0.96
N GLU A 29 -7.23 -10.66 -0.30
CA GLU A 29 -7.70 -11.91 -0.91
C GLU A 29 -9.15 -11.77 -1.44
N PRO A 30 -9.49 -12.42 -2.57
CA PRO A 30 -10.86 -12.42 -3.10
C PRO A 30 -11.87 -13.00 -2.11
N ILE A 31 -12.94 -12.25 -1.83
CA ILE A 31 -14.02 -12.71 -0.95
C ILE A 31 -15.20 -13.15 -1.82
N ALA A 32 -15.55 -14.44 -1.72
CA ALA A 32 -16.68 -15.00 -2.45
C ALA A 32 -18.03 -14.50 -1.91
N ASP A 33 -19.02 -14.36 -2.79
CA ASP A 33 -20.41 -14.10 -2.39
C ASP A 33 -20.93 -15.26 -1.53
N PRO A 34 -21.55 -15.01 -0.36
CA PRO A 34 -22.15 -16.06 0.47
C PRO A 34 -23.20 -16.93 -0.25
N ARG A 35 -23.80 -16.44 -1.34
CA ARG A 35 -24.78 -17.16 -2.17
C ARG A 35 -24.15 -17.88 -3.36
N LEU A 36 -22.83 -17.75 -3.56
CA LEU A 36 -22.12 -18.42 -4.63
C LEU A 36 -22.25 -19.94 -4.48
N VAL A 37 -22.40 -20.64 -5.61
CA VAL A 37 -22.46 -22.11 -5.61
C VAL A 37 -21.16 -22.66 -5.01
N SER A 38 -21.30 -23.54 -4.02
CA SER A 38 -20.17 -24.16 -3.32
C SER A 38 -19.22 -24.85 -4.31
N GLY A 39 -17.92 -24.63 -4.14
CA GLY A 39 -16.87 -25.19 -5.01
C GLY A 39 -16.64 -24.43 -6.31
N THR A 40 -17.33 -23.31 -6.56
CA THR A 40 -17.01 -22.41 -7.68
C THR A 40 -15.61 -21.82 -7.46
N PRO A 41 -14.63 -22.08 -8.34
CA PRO A 41 -13.28 -21.55 -8.18
C PRO A 41 -13.24 -20.05 -8.48
N VAL A 42 -12.33 -19.33 -7.81
CA VAL A 42 -11.99 -17.97 -8.19
C VAL A 42 -11.23 -18.01 -9.53
N PRO A 43 -11.57 -17.18 -10.54
CA PRO A 43 -10.83 -17.15 -11.79
C PRO A 43 -9.35 -16.77 -11.59
N GLU A 44 -8.46 -17.34 -12.39
CA GLU A 44 -7.00 -17.14 -12.29
C GLU A 44 -6.61 -15.66 -12.35
N HIS A 45 -7.21 -14.90 -13.27
CA HIS A 45 -6.95 -13.45 -13.40
C HIS A 45 -7.40 -12.61 -12.19
N ILE A 46 -8.14 -13.18 -11.25
CA ILE A 46 -8.53 -12.55 -9.98
C ILE A 46 -7.59 -13.00 -8.86
N THR A 47 -7.22 -14.28 -8.79
CA THR A 47 -6.26 -14.78 -7.78
C THR A 47 -4.84 -14.24 -8.00
N GLU A 48 -4.49 -13.95 -9.25
CA GLU A 48 -3.18 -13.39 -9.60
C GLU A 48 -3.16 -11.87 -9.67
N TRP A 49 -4.31 -11.22 -9.45
CA TRP A 49 -4.42 -9.78 -9.60
C TRP A 49 -3.58 -9.06 -8.55
N GLN A 50 -2.66 -8.23 -9.03
CA GLN A 50 -1.80 -7.38 -8.21
C GLN A 50 -1.83 -5.96 -8.80
N ARG A 51 -1.69 -4.96 -7.92
CA ARG A 51 -1.69 -3.54 -8.29
C ARG A 51 -0.27 -3.00 -8.47
#